data_AF-A0A537ANB1-F1
#
_entry.id   AF-A0A537ANB1-F1
#
_cell.length_a   1.000
_cell.length_b   1.000
_cell.length_c   1.000
_cell.angle_alpha   90.00
_cell.angle_beta   90.00
_cell.angle_gamma   90.00
#
_symmetry.space_group_name_H-M   'P 1'
#
loop_
_entity.id
_entity.type
_entity.pdbx_description
1 polymer ?
#
loop_
_entity_poly.entity_id
_entity_poly.type
_entity_poly.pdbx_seq_one_letter_code
_entity_poly.pdbx_strand_id
1 'polypeptide(L)'
;MPEMQTPGFLPCAHCGGTGTCRNGNAGDSCAVCIKKNRIEGETSTGLVCSVCRGYGAVEPRTARLRNLIAPVFALLIVYTALGLAWFFAGADHFTEVLAFAATLIGSITGYYFGGRNR
;
A
#
# COMPACT_ATOMS: atom_id res chain seq x y z
N MET A 1 2.43 26.84 1.18
CA MET A 1 2.12 25.61 0.42
C MET A 1 1.14 24.84 1.28
N PRO A 2 -0.16 24.87 0.96
CA PRO A 2 -1.18 24.31 1.83
C PRO A 2 -1.00 22.80 1.95
N GLU A 3 -1.20 22.28 3.16
CA GLU A 3 -1.11 20.87 3.53
C GLU A 3 -1.91 20.01 2.55
N MET A 4 -1.21 19.22 1.75
CA MET A 4 -1.80 18.10 1.02
C MET A 4 -2.08 16.98 2.03
N GLN A 5 -3.14 17.11 2.83
CA GLN A 5 -3.68 16.02 3.63
C GLN A 5 -4.43 15.07 2.68
N THR A 6 -3.68 14.25 1.93
CA THR A 6 -4.27 13.09 1.26
C THR A 6 -4.72 12.09 2.33
N PRO A 7 -5.98 11.61 2.28
CA PRO A 7 -6.49 10.69 3.28
C PRO A 7 -5.65 9.41 3.29
N GLY A 8 -4.90 9.20 4.36
CA GLY A 8 -4.03 8.04 4.53
C GLY A 8 -2.53 8.32 4.49
N PHE A 9 -2.06 9.56 4.40
CA PHE A 9 -0.64 9.88 4.60
C PHE A 9 -0.45 10.72 5.86
N LEU A 10 0.56 10.39 6.67
CA LEU A 10 0.97 11.19 7.83
C LEU A 10 2.27 11.92 7.53
N PRO A 11 2.52 13.09 8.15
CA PRO A 11 3.83 13.72 8.06
C PRO A 11 4.90 12.77 8.58
N CYS A 12 6.01 12.72 7.87
CA CYS A 12 7.12 11.85 8.21
C CYS A 12 7.70 12.27 9.57
N ALA A 13 7.58 11.39 10.57
CA ALA A 13 8.09 11.64 11.92
C ALA A 13 9.60 11.93 11.98
N HIS A 14 10.37 11.47 10.99
CA HIS A 14 11.81 11.70 10.95
C HIS A 14 12.18 13.11 10.46
N CYS A 15 11.44 13.70 9.52
CA CYS A 15 11.76 15.04 8.98
C CYS A 15 10.70 16.09 9.34
N GLY A 16 9.68 15.72 10.13
CA GLY A 16 8.58 16.60 10.50
C GLY A 16 7.77 17.12 9.32
N GLY A 17 7.69 16.37 8.22
CA GLY A 17 6.98 16.84 7.01
C GLY A 17 7.84 17.56 5.97
N THR A 18 9.10 17.88 6.26
CA THR A 18 9.92 18.74 5.38
C THR A 18 10.56 18.03 4.19
N GLY A 19 10.63 16.70 4.20
CA GLY A 19 11.30 15.90 3.17
C GLY A 19 12.84 15.89 3.25
N THR A 20 13.44 16.80 4.01
CA THR A 20 14.90 16.90 4.21
C THR A 20 15.28 16.57 5.65
N CYS A 21 16.45 15.98 5.85
CA CYS A 21 16.91 15.62 7.18
C CYS A 21 17.59 16.80 7.87
N ARG A 22 17.19 17.07 9.13
CA ARG A 22 17.77 18.09 10.02
C ARG A 22 17.94 17.60 11.46
N ASN A 23 17.95 16.27 11.65
CA ASN A 23 17.97 15.64 12.98
C ASN A 23 19.40 15.34 13.49
N GLY A 24 20.43 15.74 12.76
CA GLY A 24 21.83 15.65 13.19
C GLY A 24 22.23 16.80 14.11
N ASN A 25 23.49 16.80 14.53
CA ASN A 25 24.06 17.89 15.33
C ASN A 25 24.05 19.20 14.54
N ALA A 26 23.79 20.32 15.22
CA ALA A 26 23.78 21.66 14.62
C ALA A 26 22.87 21.84 13.37
N GLY A 27 21.85 20.99 13.19
CA GLY A 27 20.95 21.03 12.03
C GLY A 27 21.42 20.22 10.82
N ASP A 28 22.48 19.42 10.98
CA ASP A 28 22.95 18.49 9.95
C ASP A 28 21.95 17.35 9.69
N SER A 29 22.20 16.62 8.60
CA SER A 29 21.50 15.37 8.33
C SER A 29 22.00 14.27 9.28
N CYS A 30 21.12 13.38 9.73
CA CYS A 30 21.51 12.26 10.57
C CYS A 30 22.43 11.29 9.81
N ALA A 31 23.27 10.55 10.54
CA ALA A 31 24.22 9.59 9.98
C ALA A 31 23.56 8.55 9.05
N VAL A 32 22.31 8.16 9.33
CA VAL A 32 21.54 7.23 8.49
C VAL A 32 21.21 7.84 7.12
N CYS A 33 20.83 9.12 7.08
CA CYS A 33 20.55 9.80 5.82
C CYS A 33 21.83 10.08 5.03
N ILE A 34 22.93 10.42 5.70
CA ILE A 34 24.26 10.60 5.07
C ILE A 34 24.68 9.30 4.38
N LYS A 35 24.69 8.18 5.12
CA LYS A 35 25.05 6.87 4.59
C LYS A 35 24.18 6.45 3.40
N LYS A 36 22.88 6.72 3.46
CA LYS A 36 21.92 6.31 2.41
C LYS A 36 22.00 7.17 1.15
N ASN A 37 22.40 8.43 1.28
CA ASN A 37 22.70 9.32 0.15
C ASN A 37 24.13 9.16 -0.39
N ARG A 38 24.94 8.24 0.20
CA ARG A 38 26.32 7.93 -0.21
C ARG A 38 27.20 9.18 -0.29
N ILE A 39 27.01 10.13 0.63
CA ILE A 39 27.86 11.31 0.72
C ILE A 39 29.09 10.95 1.54
N GLU A 40 30.26 11.23 0.98
CA GLU A 40 31.56 11.08 1.65
C GLU A 40 31.85 12.38 2.42
N GLY A 41 31.79 12.31 3.76
CA GLY A 41 31.97 13.45 4.67
C GLY A 41 31.22 13.26 6.01
N GLU A 42 31.72 13.86 7.10
CA GLU A 42 31.11 13.72 8.43
C GLU A 42 29.84 14.58 8.61
N THR A 43 29.75 15.72 7.94
CA THR A 43 28.65 16.68 8.10
C THR A 43 28.08 17.09 6.74
N SER A 44 26.75 16.99 6.60
CA SER A 44 26.04 17.37 5.38
C SER A 44 24.63 17.80 5.74
N THR A 45 24.26 19.02 5.37
CA THR A 45 22.94 19.59 5.64
C THR A 45 21.98 19.36 4.46
N GLY A 46 20.68 19.31 4.74
CA GLY A 46 19.66 19.31 3.70
C GLY A 46 19.55 18.04 2.86
N LEU A 47 20.06 16.90 3.33
CA LEU A 47 19.96 15.65 2.58
C LEU A 47 18.53 15.13 2.52
N VAL A 48 18.21 14.43 1.44
CA VAL A 48 16.91 13.78 1.26
C VAL A 48 16.68 12.80 2.40
N CYS A 49 15.55 12.95 3.10
CA CYS A 49 15.20 12.07 4.21
C CYS A 49 15.05 10.64 3.70
N SER A 50 15.82 9.71 4.26
CA SER A 50 15.86 8.32 3.81
C SER A 50 14.61 7.49 4.17
N VAL A 51 13.76 8.01 5.07
CA VAL A 51 12.53 7.38 5.55
C VAL A 51 11.37 7.68 4.59
N CYS A 52 11.10 8.96 4.32
CA CYS A 52 10.07 9.37 3.37
C CYS A 52 10.59 9.60 1.94
N ARG A 53 11.88 9.37 1.69
CA ARG A 53 12.53 9.56 0.37
C ARG A 53 12.30 10.96 -0.23
N GLY A 54 12.20 11.99 0.61
CA GLY A 54 11.99 13.37 0.16
C GLY A 54 10.54 13.82 0.08
N TYR A 55 9.56 12.92 0.19
CA TYR A 55 8.14 13.29 0.05
C TYR A 55 7.58 14.08 1.23
N GLY A 56 8.24 14.06 2.40
CA GLY A 56 7.71 14.69 3.61
C GLY A 56 6.55 13.93 4.25
N ALA A 57 5.88 13.04 3.52
CA ALA A 57 4.80 12.20 4.04
C ALA A 57 5.15 10.71 4.01
N VAL A 58 4.54 9.93 4.88
CA VAL A 58 4.64 8.47 4.96
C VAL A 58 3.25 7.86 5.04
N GLU A 59 3.04 6.78 4.30
CA GLU A 59 1.82 5.98 4.43
C GLU A 59 1.95 5.13 5.71
N PRO A 60 1.02 5.26 6.68
CA PRO A 60 1.00 4.39 7.84
C PRO A 60 0.72 2.96 7.40
N ARG A 61 1.32 2.00 8.11
CA ARG A 61 1.14 0.57 7.82
C ARG A 61 -0.32 0.15 7.79
N THR A 62 -1.17 0.79 8.60
CA THR A 62 -2.62 0.53 8.64
C THR A 62 -3.32 0.93 7.35
N ALA A 63 -2.99 2.09 6.76
CA ALA A 63 -3.56 2.52 5.48
C ALA A 63 -3.09 1.59 4.35
N ARG A 64 -1.80 1.24 4.35
CA ARG A 64 -1.24 0.28 3.38
C ARG A 64 -1.93 -1.08 3.49
N LEU A 65 -2.13 -1.59 4.72
CA LEU A 65 -2.79 -2.87 4.94
C LEU A 65 -4.26 -2.83 4.50
N ARG A 66 -4.99 -1.76 4.80
CA ARG A 66 -6.37 -1.56 4.34
C ARG A 66 -6.47 -1.62 2.81
N ASN A 67 -5.51 -0.99 2.13
CA ASN A 67 -5.45 -1.00 0.67
C ASN A 67 -5.12 -2.39 0.08
N LEU A 68 -4.41 -3.25 0.82
CA LEU A 68 -4.13 -4.63 0.42
C LEU A 68 -5.25 -5.63 0.79
N ILE A 69 -5.93 -5.44 1.92
CA ILE A 69 -6.94 -6.39 2.43
C ILE A 69 -8.05 -6.60 1.41
N ALA A 70 -8.63 -5.53 0.87
CA ALA A 70 -9.73 -5.60 -0.09
C ALA A 70 -9.42 -6.46 -1.33
N PRO A 71 -8.33 -6.21 -2.11
CA PRO A 71 -8.01 -7.03 -3.27
C PRO A 71 -7.58 -8.45 -2.89
N VAL A 72 -6.92 -8.66 -1.75
CA VAL A 72 -6.53 -10.01 -1.29
C VAL A 72 -7.74 -10.87 -1.00
N PHE A 73 -8.74 -10.35 -0.27
CA PHE A 73 -9.98 -11.08 -0.01
C PHE A 73 -10.75 -11.37 -1.30
N ALA A 74 -10.81 -10.41 -2.23
CA ALA A 74 -11.44 -10.62 -3.53
C ALA A 74 -10.78 -11.78 -4.30
N LEU A 75 -9.44 -11.80 -4.38
CA LEU A 75 -8.71 -12.91 -5.02
C LEU A 75 -8.95 -14.24 -4.32
N LEU A 76 -8.90 -14.27 -2.99
CA LEU A 76 -9.08 -15.49 -2.20
C LEU A 76 -10.45 -16.11 -2.49
N ILE A 77 -11.52 -15.30 -2.51
CA ILE A 77 -12.86 -15.78 -2.79
C ILE A 77 -12.97 -16.33 -4.23
N VAL A 78 -12.43 -15.61 -5.22
CA VAL A 78 -12.42 -16.09 -6.62
C VAL A 78 -11.68 -17.42 -6.75
N TYR A 79 -10.49 -17.54 -6.15
CA TYR A 79 -9.72 -18.79 -6.17
C TYR A 79 -10.46 -19.94 -5.47
N THR A 80 -11.13 -19.69 -4.35
CA THR A 80 -11.93 -20.73 -3.68
C THR A 80 -13.13 -21.17 -4.52
N ALA A 81 -13.82 -20.24 -5.20
CA ALA A 81 -14.93 -20.57 -6.08
C ALA A 81 -14.48 -21.41 -7.29
N LEU A 82 -13.36 -21.04 -7.92
CA LEU A 82 -12.77 -21.82 -9.01
C LEU A 82 -12.27 -23.19 -8.53
N GLY A 83 -11.67 -23.27 -7.34
CA GLY A 83 -11.23 -24.52 -6.74
C GLY A 83 -12.39 -25.47 -6.46
N LEU A 84 -13.51 -24.96 -5.96
CA LEU A 84 -14.75 -25.74 -5.77
C LEU A 84 -15.31 -26.22 -7.10
N ALA A 85 -15.37 -25.36 -8.12
CA ALA A 85 -15.81 -25.75 -9.46
C ALA A 85 -14.92 -26.86 -10.05
N TRP A 86 -13.60 -26.76 -9.88
CA TRP A 86 -12.67 -27.81 -10.31
C TRP A 86 -12.89 -29.12 -9.56
N PHE A 87 -13.08 -29.07 -8.24
CA PHE A 87 -13.29 -30.25 -7.41
C PHE A 87 -14.59 -30.99 -7.79
N PHE A 88 -15.66 -30.27 -8.10
CA PHE A 88 -16.96 -30.84 -8.46
C PHE A 88 -17.14 -31.10 -9.97
N ALA A 89 -16.08 -31.01 -10.78
CA ALA A 89 -16.14 -31.14 -12.25
C ALA A 89 -16.72 -32.47 -12.77
N GLY A 90 -16.83 -33.51 -11.92
CA GLY A 90 -17.43 -34.81 -12.27
C GLY A 90 -18.68 -35.18 -11.47
N ALA A 91 -19.27 -34.26 -10.69
CA ALA A 91 -20.45 -34.52 -9.88
C ALA A 91 -21.75 -34.13 -10.60
N ASP A 92 -22.87 -34.78 -10.23
CA ASP A 92 -24.20 -34.56 -10.82
C ASP A 92 -24.70 -33.10 -10.71
N HIS A 93 -24.08 -32.27 -9.85
CA HIS A 93 -24.45 -30.88 -9.57
C HIS A 93 -23.45 -29.83 -10.09
N PHE A 94 -22.54 -30.20 -11.01
CA PHE A 94 -21.50 -29.28 -11.51
C PHE A 94 -22.06 -27.95 -12.05
N THR A 95 -23.15 -28.01 -12.81
CA THR A 95 -23.77 -26.83 -13.44
C THR A 95 -24.33 -25.84 -12.41
N GLU A 96 -24.88 -26.35 -11.30
CA GLU A 96 -25.38 -25.52 -10.18
C GLU A 96 -24.22 -24.86 -9.43
N VAL A 97 -23.14 -25.59 -9.18
CA VAL A 97 -21.92 -25.05 -8.55
C VAL A 97 -21.28 -23.98 -9.43
N LEU A 98 -21.25 -24.17 -10.75
CA LEU A 98 -20.68 -23.21 -11.69
C LEU A 98 -21.53 -21.94 -11.81
N ALA A 99 -22.86 -22.07 -11.82
CA ALA A 99 -23.77 -20.91 -11.80
C ALA A 99 -23.63 -20.10 -10.50
N PHE A 100 -23.52 -20.77 -9.36
CA PHE A 100 -23.25 -20.12 -8.08
C PHE A 100 -21.88 -19.43 -8.06
N ALA A 101 -20.82 -20.11 -8.53
CA ALA A 101 -19.48 -19.53 -8.60
C ALA A 101 -19.45 -18.29 -9.53
N ALA A 102 -20.10 -18.34 -10.69
CA ALA A 102 -20.13 -17.23 -11.64
C ALA A 102 -20.82 -15.99 -11.08
N THR A 103 -21.97 -16.14 -10.41
CA THR A 103 -22.68 -15.02 -9.78
C THR A 103 -21.88 -14.41 -8.63
N LEU A 104 -21.23 -15.25 -7.83
CA LEU A 104 -20.40 -14.83 -6.71
C LEU A 104 -19.15 -14.06 -7.19
N ILE A 105 -18.45 -14.57 -8.22
CA ILE A 105 -17.32 -13.87 -8.86
C ILE A 105 -17.78 -12.53 -9.47
N GLY A 106 -18.92 -12.50 -10.16
CA GLY A 106 -19.46 -11.28 -10.77
C GLY A 106 -19.80 -10.20 -9.74
N SER A 107 -20.42 -10.59 -8.62
CA SER A 107 -20.76 -9.64 -7.54
C SER A 107 -19.53 -9.04 -6.86
N ILE A 108 -18.50 -9.85 -6.59
CA ILE A 108 -17.27 -9.43 -5.93
C ILE A 108 -16.42 -8.56 -6.86
N THR A 109 -16.30 -8.97 -8.12
CA THR A 109 -15.59 -8.17 -9.12
C THR A 109 -16.28 -6.83 -9.36
N GLY A 110 -17.60 -6.81 -9.42
CA GLY A 110 -18.39 -5.57 -9.47
C GLY A 110 -18.21 -4.68 -8.23
N TYR A 111 -18.25 -5.25 -7.02
CA TYR A 111 -18.10 -4.48 -5.79
C TYR A 111 -16.70 -3.90 -5.59
N TYR A 112 -15.65 -4.68 -5.85
CA TYR A 112 -14.26 -4.25 -5.61
C TYR A 112 -13.60 -3.55 -6.81
N PHE A 113 -13.98 -3.89 -8.04
CA PHE A 113 -13.35 -3.37 -9.26
C PHE A 113 -14.31 -2.58 -10.18
N GLY A 114 -15.63 -2.59 -9.92
CA GLY A 114 -16.66 -1.93 -10.73
C GLY A 114 -16.67 -0.40 -10.68
N GLY A 115 -15.56 0.23 -10.32
CA GLY A 115 -15.36 1.67 -10.46
C GLY A 115 -15.98 2.49 -9.34
N ARG A 116 -15.19 2.78 -8.31
CA ARG A 116 -15.43 3.95 -7.46
C ARG A 116 -14.71 5.14 -8.08
N ASN A 117 -15.22 5.60 -9.23
CA ASN A 117 -14.73 6.79 -9.92
C ASN A 117 -15.61 8.00 -9.57
N ARG A 118 -15.49 8.47 -8.32
CA ARG A 118 -15.79 9.84 -7.88
C ARG A 118 -14.96 10.16 -6.63
#